data_AF-A0A6G0RCS9-F1
#
_entry.id   AF-A0A6G0RCS9-F1
#
_cell.length_a   1.000
_cell.length_b   1.000
_cell.length_c   1.000
_cell.angle_alpha   90.00
_cell.angle_beta   90.00
_cell.angle_gamma   90.00
#
_symmetry.space_group_name_H-M   'P 1'
#
loop_
_entity.id
_entity.type
_entity.pdbx_description
1 polymer ?
#
loop_
_entity_poly.entity_id
_entity_poly.type
_entity_poly.pdbx_seq_one_letter_code
_entity_poly.pdbx_strand_id
1 'polypeptide(L)'
;MAPEVVAGEVYDPVEADIWSLGIMWFVMLTGSPLVSVASRQNKAFLALEQLQVTGVFESWGFDTKLSPSIIDLVSQMLKVNPAERISLVGILEHPCLNGTAAF
;
A
#
# COMPACT_ATOMS: atom_id res chain seq x y z
N MET A 1 -4.30 10.20 1.94
CA MET A 1 -4.70 10.65 0.59
C MET A 1 -3.69 10.12 -0.42
N ALA A 2 -4.18 9.72 -1.60
CA ALA A 2 -3.34 9.25 -2.70
C ALA A 2 -2.47 10.38 -3.29
N PRO A 3 -1.33 10.06 -3.93
CA PRO A 3 -0.40 11.05 -4.48
C PRO A 3 -1.07 12.07 -5.43
N GLU A 4 -1.88 11.58 -6.36
CA GLU A 4 -2.61 12.38 -7.36
C GLU A 4 -3.66 13.30 -6.72
N VAL A 5 -4.28 12.86 -5.61
CA VAL A 5 -5.21 13.69 -4.82
C VAL A 5 -4.46 14.80 -4.11
N VAL A 6 -3.30 14.49 -3.52
CA VAL A 6 -2.45 15.49 -2.86
C VAL A 6 -1.89 16.50 -3.88
N ALA A 7 -1.60 16.06 -5.10
CA ALA A 7 -1.15 16.90 -6.19
C ALA A 7 -2.25 17.79 -6.80
N GLY A 8 -3.53 17.54 -6.46
CA GLY A 8 -4.67 18.27 -7.02
C GLY A 8 -4.95 17.94 -8.49
N GLU A 9 -4.53 16.75 -8.94
CA GLU A 9 -4.76 16.26 -10.29
C GLU A 9 -6.20 15.75 -10.46
N VAL A 10 -6.63 15.59 -11.72
CA VAL A 10 -7.86 14.82 -11.99
C VAL A 10 -7.54 13.35 -11.77
N TYR A 11 -8.33 12.68 -10.93
CA TYR A 11 -8.07 11.30 -10.51
C TYR A 11 -9.32 10.44 -10.61
N ASP A 12 -9.11 9.12 -10.69
CA ASP A 12 -10.16 8.14 -10.51
C ASP A 12 -10.41 7.92 -9.00
N PRO A 13 -11.62 8.16 -8.48
CA PRO A 13 -11.91 8.00 -7.06
C PRO A 13 -11.68 6.58 -6.52
N VAL A 14 -11.94 5.56 -7.34
CA VAL A 14 -11.79 4.15 -6.92
C VAL A 14 -10.31 3.83 -6.71
N GLU A 15 -9.44 4.24 -7.62
CA GLU A 15 -7.99 4.03 -7.49
C GLU A 15 -7.40 4.80 -6.29
N ALA A 16 -7.91 6.01 -6.01
CA ALA A 16 -7.52 6.79 -4.84
C ALA A 16 -7.97 6.16 -3.51
N ASP A 17 -9.14 5.52 -3.50
CA ASP A 17 -9.65 4.76 -2.36
C ASP A 17 -8.83 3.49 -2.12
N ILE A 18 -8.40 2.79 -3.19
CA ILE A 18 -7.52 1.61 -3.09
C ILE A 18 -6.18 1.97 -2.42
N TRP A 19 -5.58 3.10 -2.79
CA TRP A 19 -4.40 3.62 -2.09
C TRP A 19 -4.68 3.85 -0.60
N SER A 20 -5.80 4.50 -0.28
CA SER A 20 -6.17 4.81 1.10
C SER A 20 -6.41 3.54 1.93
N LEU A 21 -6.99 2.51 1.33
CA LEU A 21 -7.13 1.18 1.93
C LEU A 21 -5.77 0.52 2.16
N GLY A 22 -4.83 0.65 1.22
CA GLY A 22 -3.46 0.16 1.38
C GLY A 22 -2.73 0.81 2.56
N ILE A 23 -2.88 2.13 2.74
CA ILE A 23 -2.34 2.86 3.89
C ILE A 23 -2.97 2.36 5.19
N MET A 24 -4.31 2.19 5.21
CA MET A 24 -5.03 1.68 6.37
C MET A 24 -4.52 0.29 6.77
N TRP A 25 -4.38 -0.62 5.81
CA TRP A 25 -3.85 -1.96 6.05
C TRP A 25 -2.43 -1.93 6.59
N PHE A 26 -1.55 -1.13 5.97
CA PHE A 26 -0.19 -0.96 6.48
C PHE A 26 -0.17 -0.51 7.95
N VAL A 27 -1.03 0.46 8.31
CA VAL A 27 -1.17 0.93 9.70
C VAL A 27 -1.66 -0.18 10.62
N MET A 28 -2.65 -0.98 10.20
CA MET A 28 -3.15 -2.09 11.02
C MET A 28 -2.08 -3.17 11.27
N LEU A 29 -1.22 -3.42 10.27
CA LEU A 29 -0.17 -4.43 10.37
C LEU A 29 1.03 -3.97 11.20
N THR A 30 1.38 -2.68 11.14
CA THR A 30 2.61 -2.14 11.74
C THR A 30 2.38 -1.27 12.97
N GLY A 31 1.16 -0.80 13.17
CA GLY A 31 0.81 0.20 14.19
C GLY A 31 1.28 1.62 13.88
N SER A 32 1.84 1.89 12.70
CA SER A 32 2.46 3.18 12.36
C SER A 32 2.08 3.67 10.96
N PRO A 33 1.85 4.97 10.75
CA PRO A 33 1.59 5.52 9.43
C PRO A 33 2.82 5.40 8.52
N LEU A 34 2.64 4.76 7.36
CA LEU A 34 3.68 4.64 6.33
C LEU A 34 4.23 6.00 5.89
N VAL A 35 3.32 6.93 5.58
CA VAL A 35 3.63 8.31 5.21
C VAL A 35 2.62 9.25 5.85
N SER A 36 3.06 10.43 6.29
CA SER A 36 2.14 11.48 6.75
C SER A 36 1.48 12.23 5.60
N VAL A 37 2.17 12.38 4.47
CA VAL A 37 1.66 12.99 3.23
C VAL A 37 2.29 12.27 2.04
N ALA A 38 1.47 11.86 1.07
CA ALA A 38 1.92 11.23 -0.18
C ALA A 38 2.41 12.28 -1.18
N SER A 39 3.57 12.89 -0.90
CA SER A 39 4.18 13.93 -1.74
C SER A 39 5.70 13.79 -1.71
N ARG A 40 6.37 14.15 -2.81
CA ARG A 40 7.85 14.12 -2.91
C ARG A 40 8.56 15.09 -1.97
N GLN A 41 7.83 15.98 -1.29
CA GLN A 41 8.38 16.80 -0.20
C GLN A 41 8.54 16.00 1.10
N ASN A 42 7.89 14.83 1.20
CA ASN A 42 7.94 13.93 2.34
C ASN A 42 9.04 12.87 2.14
N LYS A 43 10.02 12.82 3.06
CA LYS A 43 11.11 11.83 3.01
C LYS A 43 10.63 10.38 3.09
N ALA A 44 9.58 10.10 3.85
CA ALA A 44 9.02 8.76 3.95
C ALA A 44 8.36 8.34 2.63
N PHE A 45 7.74 9.28 1.91
CA PHE A 45 7.19 9.01 0.59
C PHE A 45 8.28 8.75 -0.46
N LEU A 46 9.37 9.51 -0.42
CA LEU A 46 10.54 9.23 -1.27
C LEU A 46 11.14 7.85 -0.96
N ALA A 47 11.22 7.46 0.31
CA ALA A 47 11.68 6.14 0.71
C ALA A 47 10.73 5.04 0.20
N LEU A 48 9.42 5.26 0.24
CA LEU A 48 8.43 4.35 -0.36
C LEU A 48 8.60 4.22 -1.88
N GLU A 49 8.80 5.33 -2.60
CA GLU A 49 9.06 5.30 -4.05
C GLU A 49 10.33 4.48 -4.38
N GLN A 50 11.39 4.61 -3.57
CA GLN A 50 12.67 3.95 -3.80
C GLN A 50 12.70 2.48 -3.38
N LEU A 51 12.22 2.17 -2.17
CA LEU A 51 12.29 0.83 -1.58
C LEU A 51 11.09 -0.04 -1.95
N GLN A 52 10.01 0.56 -2.43
CA GLN A 52 8.69 -0.06 -2.52
C GLN A 52 8.20 -0.52 -1.14
N VAL A 53 6.96 -1.00 -1.06
CA VAL A 53 6.36 -1.47 0.20
C VAL A 53 7.15 -2.62 0.81
N THR A 54 7.61 -3.57 0.00
CA THR A 54 8.41 -4.71 0.46
C THR A 54 9.67 -4.26 1.21
N GLY A 55 10.46 -3.35 0.61
CA GLY A 55 11.68 -2.86 1.25
C GLY A 55 11.39 -2.03 2.51
N VAL A 56 10.23 -1.36 2.58
CA VAL A 56 9.81 -0.69 3.83
C VAL A 56 9.53 -1.71 4.93
N PHE A 57 8.78 -2.77 4.65
CA PHE A 57 8.53 -3.83 5.64
C PHE A 57 9.82 -4.51 6.12
N GLU A 58 10.76 -4.79 5.21
CA GLU A 58 12.09 -5.31 5.55
C GLU A 58 12.85 -4.33 6.46
N SER A 59 12.88 -3.04 6.10
CA SER A 59 13.57 -2.01 6.89
C SER A 59 13.00 -1.84 8.30
N TRP A 60 11.73 -2.19 8.51
CA TRP A 60 11.03 -2.13 9.80
C TRP A 60 11.01 -3.48 10.54
N GLY A 61 11.59 -4.53 9.95
CA GLY A 61 11.66 -5.88 10.55
C GLY A 61 10.29 -6.59 10.63
N PHE A 62 9.47 -6.42 9.59
CA PHE A 62 8.17 -7.11 9.43
C PHE A 62 8.18 -8.20 8.36
N ASP A 63 9.25 -8.32 7.58
CA ASP A 63 9.46 -9.34 6.54
C ASP A 63 9.28 -10.78 7.05
N THR A 64 9.70 -11.05 8.27
CA THR A 64 9.56 -12.36 8.93
C THR A 64 8.27 -12.51 9.75
N LYS A 65 7.53 -11.42 9.99
CA LYS A 65 6.33 -11.40 10.83
C LYS A 65 5.04 -11.48 10.03
N LEU A 66 5.09 -11.09 8.76
CA LEU A 66 3.94 -11.07 7.86
C LEU A 66 4.09 -12.15 6.80
N SER A 67 2.96 -12.69 6.33
CA SER A 67 3.00 -13.62 5.22
C SER A 67 3.43 -12.87 3.94
N PRO A 68 4.18 -13.52 3.03
CA PRO A 68 4.53 -12.92 1.74
C PRO A 68 3.30 -12.46 0.95
N SER A 69 2.18 -13.16 1.08
CA SER A 69 0.92 -12.82 0.39
C SER A 69 0.28 -11.52 0.90
N ILE A 70 0.40 -11.23 2.20
CA ILE A 70 -0.05 -9.94 2.76
C ILE A 70 0.83 -8.80 2.24
N ILE A 71 2.16 -8.98 2.27
CA ILE A 71 3.12 -7.98 1.77
C ILE A 71 2.87 -7.70 0.30
N ASP A 72 2.66 -8.74 -0.51
CA ASP A 72 2.36 -8.62 -1.93
C ASP A 72 1.07 -7.81 -2.18
N LEU A 73 -0.04 -8.14 -1.51
CA LEU A 73 -1.29 -7.40 -1.67
C LEU A 73 -1.13 -5.91 -1.34
N VAL A 74 -0.53 -5.58 -0.19
CA VAL A 74 -0.30 -4.18 0.20
C VAL A 74 0.62 -3.47 -0.81
N SER A 75 1.61 -4.17 -1.35
CA SER A 75 2.52 -3.64 -2.37
C SER A 75 1.83 -3.32 -3.69
N GLN A 76 0.82 -4.10 -4.08
CA GLN A 76 0.03 -3.84 -5.29
C GLN A 76 -1.01 -2.73 -5.08
N MET A 77 -1.51 -2.52 -3.86
CA MET A 77 -2.41 -1.41 -3.52
C MET A 77 -1.69 -0.06 -3.48
N LEU A 78 -0.44 -0.05 -3.00
CA LEU A 78 0.35 1.17 -2.79
C LEU A 78 1.32 1.48 -3.95
N LYS A 79 0.85 1.27 -5.18
CA LYS A 79 1.56 1.77 -6.36
C LYS A 79 1.35 3.26 -6.51
N VAL A 80 2.44 3.99 -6.68
CA VAL A 80 2.40 5.46 -6.83
C VAL A 80 1.63 5.82 -8.10
N ASN A 81 1.92 5.13 -9.21
CA ASN A 81 1.15 5.23 -10.45
C ASN A 81 -0.23 4.56 -10.26
N PRO A 82 -1.36 5.30 -10.36
CA PRO A 82 -2.69 4.71 -10.22
C PRO A 82 -2.97 3.60 -11.23
N ALA A 83 -2.43 3.69 -12.45
CA ALA A 83 -2.67 2.69 -13.49
C ALA A 83 -2.00 1.33 -13.22
N GLU A 84 -1.07 1.28 -12.26
CA GLU A 84 -0.39 0.05 -11.85
C GLU A 84 -0.99 -0.57 -10.59
N ARG A 85 -1.96 0.11 -9.96
CA ARG A 85 -2.62 -0.40 -8.75
C ARG A 85 -3.48 -1.60 -9.09
N ILE A 86 -3.56 -2.52 -8.14
CA ILE A 86 -4.50 -3.63 -8.20
C ILE A 86 -5.93 -3.10 -8.21
N SER A 87 -6.79 -3.67 -9.07
CA SER A 87 -8.21 -3.31 -9.08
C SER A 87 -8.94 -3.88 -7.87
N LEU A 88 -10.12 -3.33 -7.54
CA LEU A 88 -10.96 -3.86 -6.46
C LEU A 88 -11.30 -5.35 -6.62
N VAL A 89 -11.59 -5.78 -7.85
CA VAL A 89 -11.83 -7.20 -8.15
C VAL A 89 -10.57 -8.02 -7.89
N GLY A 90 -9.41 -7.53 -8.33
CA GLY A 90 -8.12 -8.17 -8.06
C GLY A 90 -7.82 -8.32 -6.56
N ILE A 91 -8.18 -7.33 -5.73
CA ILE A 91 -8.05 -7.41 -4.27
C ILE A 91 -8.90 -8.56 -3.73
N LEU A 92 -10.18 -8.63 -4.10
CA LEU A 92 -11.11 -9.66 -3.63
C LEU A 92 -10.70 -11.07 -4.08
N GLU A 93 -10.10 -11.18 -5.26
CA GLU A 93 -9.60 -12.45 -5.81
C GLU A 93 -8.19 -12.82 -5.31
N HIS A 94 -7.53 -11.91 -4.58
CA HIS A 94 -6.15 -12.10 -4.17
C HIS A 94 -6.00 -13.31 -3.21
N PRO A 95 -4.94 -14.13 -3.35
CA PRO A 95 -4.70 -15.28 -2.46
C PRO A 95 -4.67 -14.94 -0.97
N CYS A 96 -4.32 -13.70 -0.62
CA CYS A 96 -4.34 -13.20 0.75
C CYS A 96 -5.73 -13.26 1.39
N LEU A 97 -6.80 -13.08 0.61
CA LEU A 97 -8.19 -13.10 1.08
C LEU A 97 -8.87 -14.45 0.81
N ASN A 98 -8.43 -15.15 -0.23
CA ASN A 98 -8.97 -16.45 -0.62
C ASN A 98 -8.32 -17.63 0.10
N GLY A 99 -7.16 -17.42 0.72
CA GLY A 99 -6.53 -18.39 1.61
C GLY A 99 -7.26 -18.43 2.95
N THR A 100 -7.86 -19.57 3.28
CA THR A 100 -8.31 -19.90 4.63
C THR A 100 -7.15 -19.79 5.63
N ALA A 101 -6.91 -18.59 6.16
CA ALA A 101 -6.18 -18.42 7.40
C ALA A 101 -7.16 -18.76 8.53
N ALA A 102 -7.12 -20.01 8.97
CA ALA A 102 -7.64 -20.39 10.27
C ALA A 102 -6.98 -19.46 11.31
N PHE A 103 -7.83 -18.75 12.06
CA PHE A 103 -7.45 -18.07 13.29
C PHE A 103 -6.94 -19.07 14.33
#